data_AF-A0A1D6N567-F1
#
_entry.id   AF-A0A1D6N567-F1
#
_cell.length_a   1.000
_cell.length_b   1.000
_cell.length_c   1.000
_cell.angle_alpha   90.00
_cell.angle_beta   90.00
_cell.angle_gamma   90.00
#
_symmetry.space_group_name_H-M   'P 1'
#
loop_
_entity.id
_entity.type
_entity.pdbx_description
1 polymer ?
#
loop_
_entity_poly.entity_id
_entity_poly.type
_entity_poly.pdbx_seq_one_letter_code
_entity_poly.pdbx_strand_id
1 'polypeptide(L)'
;MKISELSPEYRQPPPPPQSALLTDLNRVVADVEALDASDSSSPEKLAADLRCLLTNLASAASSSSSGLNGAFRLKVWNLAFRLWNACVDRANHFAARGAEAAVAETEIRQAAPELLLVAGLPEGVPNAAAKAASLFHRTGLFWLDLGRADLASACFEKATPLVCAADTEEDRDILLDLNLARARAASSEGKQALAVALLSRSKPLAAASSVGVKALAEGYLLLGKAALATKSPDPAIDASSLLTEALDLCERAAASPCCTTPTSPRSSPATPNLQVIKDQCLRCLAAERLQANDYEGTLRCIMVSRASPGLGKEHSSIAFMALRACLSSGKLLEAERELDRLMANAEAPEFVC
;
A
#
# COMPACT_ATOMS: atom_id res chain seq x y z
N MET A 1 21.69 -34.28 -54.70
CA MET A 1 21.38 -33.40 -53.55
C MET A 1 19.87 -33.23 -53.45
N LYS A 2 19.24 -33.84 -52.43
CA LYS A 2 17.92 -33.48 -51.92
C LYS A 2 18.08 -33.47 -50.41
N ILE A 3 18.12 -32.27 -49.82
CA ILE A 3 18.27 -32.04 -48.38
C ILE A 3 16.87 -31.73 -47.88
N SER A 4 16.15 -32.71 -47.35
CA SER A 4 14.83 -32.50 -46.74
C SER A 4 14.50 -33.58 -45.70
N GLU A 5 15.45 -33.95 -44.84
CA GLU A 5 15.16 -34.80 -43.67
C GLU A 5 16.07 -34.42 -42.50
N LEU A 6 15.98 -33.18 -42.01
CA LEU A 6 16.54 -32.82 -40.70
C LEU A 6 15.71 -31.70 -40.08
N SER A 7 14.74 -32.07 -39.26
CA SER A 7 14.33 -31.32 -38.07
C SER A 7 13.48 -32.25 -37.19
N PRO A 8 13.97 -32.74 -36.04
CA PRO A 8 13.08 -33.31 -35.06
C PRO A 8 12.24 -32.15 -34.56
N GLU A 9 10.95 -32.16 -34.90
CA GLU A 9 9.96 -31.33 -34.21
C GLU A 9 10.20 -31.52 -32.71
N TYR A 10 10.62 -30.46 -32.02
CA TYR A 10 10.43 -30.31 -30.59
C TYR A 10 8.91 -30.34 -30.36
N ARG A 11 8.30 -31.53 -30.38
CA ARG A 11 6.95 -31.71 -29.86
C ARG A 11 7.06 -31.48 -28.37
N GLN A 12 6.71 -30.26 -27.96
CA GLN A 12 6.32 -30.04 -26.58
C GLN A 12 5.29 -31.13 -26.23
N PRO A 13 5.43 -31.80 -25.07
CA PRO A 13 4.44 -32.76 -24.63
C PRO A 13 3.05 -32.10 -24.67
N PRO A 14 2.00 -32.82 -25.12
CA PRO A 14 0.66 -32.24 -25.18
C PRO A 14 0.30 -31.67 -23.81
N PRO A 15 -0.30 -30.47 -23.76
CA PRO A 15 -0.64 -29.85 -22.49
C PRO A 15 -1.54 -30.79 -21.68
N PRO A 16 -1.33 -30.89 -20.36
CA PRO A 16 -2.10 -31.79 -19.52
C PRO A 16 -3.60 -31.49 -19.64
N PRO A 17 -4.47 -32.52 -19.60
CA PRO A 17 -5.91 -32.31 -19.71
C PRO A 17 -6.40 -31.41 -18.59
N GLN A 18 -7.36 -30.52 -18.91
CA GLN A 18 -7.94 -29.56 -17.96
C GLN A 18 -8.43 -30.23 -16.66
N SER A 19 -8.95 -31.46 -16.73
CA SER A 19 -9.38 -32.22 -15.55
C SER A 19 -8.22 -32.56 -14.60
N ALA A 20 -7.04 -32.91 -15.12
CA ALA A 20 -5.86 -33.18 -14.32
C ALA A 20 -5.35 -31.91 -13.62
N LEU A 21 -5.25 -30.81 -14.37
CA LEU A 21 -4.84 -29.50 -13.83
C LEU A 21 -5.74 -29.04 -12.68
N LEU A 22 -7.07 -29.19 -12.79
CA LEU A 22 -7.99 -28.86 -11.70
C LEU A 22 -7.83 -29.77 -10.49
N THR A 23 -7.54 -31.05 -10.72
CA THR A 23 -7.33 -32.02 -9.63
C THR A 23 -6.07 -31.67 -8.86
N ASP A 24 -4.97 -31.39 -9.56
CA ASP A 24 -3.71 -30.97 -8.94
C ASP A 24 -3.84 -29.62 -8.22
N LEU A 25 -4.52 -28.63 -8.83
CA LEU A 25 -4.76 -27.35 -8.19
C LEU A 25 -5.60 -27.49 -6.92
N ASN A 26 -6.69 -28.26 -6.97
CA ASN A 26 -7.53 -28.49 -5.79
C ASN A 26 -6.77 -29.22 -4.68
N ARG A 27 -5.87 -30.15 -5.01
CA ARG A 27 -4.98 -30.80 -4.03
C ARG A 27 -4.07 -29.78 -3.36
N VAL A 28 -3.35 -28.97 -4.14
CA VAL A 28 -2.39 -27.99 -3.57
C VAL A 28 -3.11 -26.92 -2.73
N VAL A 29 -4.31 -26.49 -3.14
CA VAL A 29 -5.12 -25.59 -2.30
C VAL A 29 -5.51 -26.25 -0.98
N ALA A 30 -5.90 -27.52 -1.00
CA ALA A 30 -6.20 -28.28 0.22
C ALA A 30 -4.95 -28.45 1.11
N ASP A 31 -3.77 -28.64 0.52
CA ASP A 31 -2.51 -28.72 1.26
C ASP A 31 -2.18 -27.37 1.95
N VAL A 32 -2.48 -26.22 1.30
CA VAL A 32 -2.33 -24.89 1.93
C VAL A 32 -3.35 -24.67 3.06
N GLU A 33 -4.60 -25.13 2.87
CA GLU A 33 -5.66 -25.11 3.90
C GLU A 33 -5.28 -25.96 5.13
N ALA A 34 -4.62 -27.10 4.91
CA ALA A 34 -4.24 -28.05 5.95
C ALA A 34 -2.86 -27.79 6.58
N LEU A 35 -2.05 -26.87 6.03
CA LEU A 35 -0.67 -26.67 6.46
C LEU A 35 -0.62 -26.13 7.92
N ASP A 36 -0.39 -27.01 8.89
CA ASP A 36 -0.12 -26.63 10.27
C ASP A 36 1.36 -26.29 10.50
N ALA A 37 1.66 -25.57 11.61
CA ALA A 37 3.04 -25.24 11.98
C ALA A 37 3.93 -26.48 12.26
N SER A 38 3.34 -27.67 12.36
CA SER A 38 4.00 -28.95 12.63
C SER A 38 4.13 -29.88 11.42
N ASP A 39 3.64 -29.49 10.24
CA ASP A 39 3.56 -30.38 9.08
C ASP A 39 4.81 -30.41 8.19
N SER A 40 4.97 -31.54 7.50
CA SER A 40 6.13 -31.93 6.69
C SER A 40 6.32 -31.17 5.37
N SER A 41 5.35 -30.37 4.92
CA SER A 41 5.46 -29.55 3.71
C SER A 41 5.92 -28.14 4.07
N SER A 42 7.16 -27.79 3.68
CA SER A 42 7.62 -26.42 3.87
C SER A 42 6.80 -25.45 2.99
N PRO A 43 6.49 -24.22 3.47
CA PRO A 43 5.84 -23.19 2.66
C PRO A 43 6.51 -22.95 1.30
N GLU A 44 7.84 -23.07 1.24
CA GLU A 44 8.64 -22.96 0.02
C GLU A 44 8.27 -24.02 -1.03
N LYS A 45 8.03 -25.26 -0.59
CA LYS A 45 7.62 -26.34 -1.49
C LYS A 45 6.25 -26.05 -2.09
N LEU A 46 5.30 -25.61 -1.28
CA LEU A 46 3.96 -25.24 -1.77
C LEU A 46 4.01 -24.05 -2.72
N ALA A 47 4.84 -23.05 -2.43
CA ALA A 47 5.08 -21.93 -3.34
C ALA A 47 5.65 -22.41 -4.69
N ALA A 48 6.60 -23.35 -4.67
CA ALA A 48 7.17 -23.95 -5.89
C ALA A 48 6.13 -24.76 -6.68
N ASP A 49 5.33 -25.58 -6.00
CA ASP A 49 4.26 -26.38 -6.61
C ASP A 49 3.21 -25.48 -7.26
N LEU A 50 2.80 -24.40 -6.60
CA LEU A 50 1.87 -23.39 -7.15
C LEU A 50 2.46 -22.68 -8.38
N ARG A 51 3.74 -22.29 -8.36
CA ARG A 51 4.41 -21.69 -9.53
C ARG A 51 4.45 -22.64 -10.73
N CYS A 52 4.71 -23.93 -10.49
CA CYS A 52 4.68 -24.95 -11.53
C CYS A 52 3.27 -25.10 -12.13
N LEU A 53 2.25 -25.20 -11.27
CA LEU A 53 0.86 -25.30 -11.71
C LEU A 53 0.39 -24.07 -12.49
N LEU A 54 0.74 -22.87 -12.04
CA LEU A 54 0.45 -21.63 -12.75
C LEU A 54 1.08 -21.60 -14.14
N THR A 55 2.34 -22.04 -14.25
CA THR A 55 3.04 -22.13 -15.54
C THR A 55 2.31 -23.07 -16.49
N ASN A 56 1.96 -24.27 -16.01
CA ASN A 56 1.23 -25.26 -16.80
C ASN A 56 -0.16 -24.77 -17.21
N LEU A 57 -0.85 -24.07 -16.31
CA LEU A 57 -2.17 -23.48 -16.56
C LEU A 57 -2.10 -22.36 -17.62
N ALA A 58 -1.11 -21.48 -17.52
CA ALA A 58 -0.88 -20.42 -18.49
C ALA A 58 -0.54 -20.99 -19.87
N SER A 59 0.33 -22.00 -19.94
CA SER A 59 0.62 -22.71 -21.20
C SER A 59 -0.64 -23.34 -21.79
N ALA A 60 -1.45 -24.03 -20.97
CA ALA A 60 -2.70 -24.62 -21.44
C ALA A 60 -3.71 -23.56 -21.95
N ALA A 61 -3.75 -22.39 -21.32
CA ALA A 61 -4.58 -21.28 -21.77
C ALA A 61 -4.14 -20.72 -23.13
N SER A 62 -2.83 -20.62 -23.37
CA SER A 62 -2.28 -20.12 -24.64
C SER A 62 -2.31 -21.14 -25.78
N SER A 63 -2.21 -22.44 -25.49
CA SER A 63 -2.18 -23.50 -26.51
C SER A 63 -3.57 -23.92 -27.02
N SER A 64 -4.65 -23.61 -26.29
CA SER A 64 -6.01 -23.96 -26.69
C SER A 64 -6.53 -22.96 -27.73
N SER A 65 -6.82 -23.42 -28.95
CA SER A 65 -7.42 -22.59 -30.02
C SER A 65 -8.81 -22.04 -29.65
N SER A 66 -9.49 -22.68 -28.69
CA SER A 66 -10.78 -22.25 -28.15
C SER A 66 -10.68 -21.58 -26.77
N GLY A 67 -9.45 -21.35 -26.26
CA GLY A 67 -9.21 -20.88 -24.89
C GLY A 67 -9.65 -21.88 -23.81
N LEU A 68 -9.71 -21.42 -22.56
CA LEU A 68 -10.24 -22.18 -21.42
C LEU A 68 -11.77 -22.14 -21.43
N ASN A 69 -12.44 -23.28 -21.23
CA ASN A 69 -13.90 -23.34 -21.14
C ASN A 69 -14.40 -22.49 -19.93
N GLY A 70 -15.52 -21.78 -20.08
CA GLY A 70 -16.13 -20.96 -19.02
C GLY A 70 -16.33 -21.71 -17.69
N ALA A 71 -16.78 -22.96 -17.72
CA ALA A 71 -16.94 -23.79 -16.52
C ALA A 71 -15.60 -24.08 -15.82
N PHE A 72 -14.51 -24.24 -16.59
CA PHE A 72 -13.17 -24.41 -16.05
C PHE A 72 -12.65 -23.12 -15.43
N ARG A 73 -12.80 -21.99 -16.14
CA ARG A 73 -12.42 -20.66 -15.65
C ARG A 73 -13.08 -20.34 -14.31
N LEU A 74 -14.38 -20.63 -14.18
CA LEU A 74 -15.13 -20.43 -12.93
C LEU A 74 -14.61 -21.32 -11.78
N LYS A 75 -14.23 -22.58 -12.07
CA LYS A 75 -13.61 -23.46 -11.06
C LYS A 75 -12.26 -22.92 -10.59
N VAL A 76 -11.42 -22.44 -11.52
CA VAL A 76 -10.13 -21.80 -11.17
C VAL A 76 -10.38 -20.56 -10.31
N TRP A 77 -11.38 -19.74 -10.64
CA TRP A 77 -11.80 -18.60 -9.83
C TRP A 77 -12.15 -19.00 -8.40
N ASN A 78 -13.01 -20.00 -8.22
CA ASN A 78 -13.39 -20.47 -6.90
C ASN A 78 -12.19 -20.99 -6.09
N LEU A 79 -11.27 -21.71 -6.75
CA LEU A 79 -10.04 -22.20 -6.12
C LEU A 79 -9.08 -21.06 -5.75
N ALA A 80 -8.97 -20.00 -6.57
CA ALA A 80 -8.16 -18.83 -6.25
C ALA A 80 -8.68 -18.09 -5.01
N PHE A 81 -10.00 -17.93 -4.85
CA PHE A 81 -10.57 -17.32 -3.64
C PHE A 81 -10.44 -18.22 -2.41
N ARG A 82 -10.57 -19.55 -2.57
CA ARG A 82 -10.28 -20.50 -1.48
C ARG A 82 -8.82 -20.38 -1.02
N LEU A 83 -7.88 -20.37 -1.96
CA LEU A 83 -6.46 -20.19 -1.67
C LEU A 83 -6.20 -18.86 -0.96
N TRP A 84 -6.78 -17.77 -1.44
CA TRP A 84 -6.67 -16.46 -0.82
C TRP A 84 -7.17 -16.48 0.63
N ASN A 85 -8.35 -17.04 0.88
CA ASN A 85 -8.94 -17.12 2.21
C ASN A 85 -8.08 -17.99 3.14
N ALA A 86 -7.57 -19.13 2.67
CA ALA A 86 -6.63 -19.94 3.44
C ALA A 86 -5.39 -19.13 3.87
N CYS A 87 -4.83 -18.32 2.96
CA CYS A 87 -3.71 -17.43 3.27
C CYS A 87 -4.06 -16.32 4.28
N VAL A 88 -5.33 -15.87 4.31
CA VAL A 88 -5.81 -14.89 5.30
C VAL A 88 -6.00 -15.55 6.66
N ASP A 89 -6.64 -16.71 6.71
CA ASP A 89 -6.88 -17.47 7.94
C ASP A 89 -5.54 -17.81 8.62
N ARG A 90 -4.56 -18.28 7.84
CA ARG A 90 -3.21 -18.54 8.34
C ARG A 90 -2.56 -17.30 8.95
N ALA A 91 -2.61 -16.17 8.25
CA ALA A 91 -2.01 -14.92 8.74
C ALA A 91 -2.65 -14.44 10.06
N ASN A 92 -3.94 -14.75 10.29
CA ASN A 92 -4.63 -14.42 11.52
C ASN A 92 -4.29 -15.37 12.69
N HIS A 93 -4.02 -16.65 12.40
CA HIS A 93 -3.76 -17.66 13.43
C HIS A 93 -2.27 -17.81 13.79
N PHE A 94 -1.37 -17.50 12.86
CA PHE A 94 0.07 -17.65 13.04
C PHE A 94 0.75 -16.28 13.05
N ALA A 95 1.00 -15.75 14.24
CA ALA A 95 1.76 -14.52 14.41
C ALA A 95 3.27 -14.76 14.25
N ALA A 96 3.95 -13.82 13.58
CA ALA A 96 5.41 -13.65 13.54
C ALA A 96 6.22 -14.92 13.19
N ARG A 97 6.27 -15.22 11.88
CA ARG A 97 7.32 -16.10 11.32
C ARG A 97 8.48 -15.23 10.81
N GLY A 98 9.70 -15.79 10.75
CA GLY A 98 10.88 -15.08 10.27
C GLY A 98 10.73 -14.56 8.84
N ALA A 99 11.62 -13.66 8.41
CA ALA A 99 11.53 -12.99 7.11
C ALA A 99 11.39 -13.96 5.93
N GLU A 100 12.11 -15.09 5.94
CA GLU A 100 12.04 -16.11 4.89
C GLU A 100 10.67 -16.77 4.80
N ALA A 101 10.06 -17.09 5.94
CA ALA A 101 8.71 -17.64 5.98
C ALA A 101 7.68 -16.61 5.50
N ALA A 102 7.86 -15.32 5.82
CA ALA A 102 6.99 -14.26 5.34
C ALA A 102 7.06 -14.09 3.81
N VAL A 103 8.25 -14.27 3.21
CA VAL A 103 8.42 -14.31 1.75
C VAL A 103 7.66 -15.49 1.15
N ALA A 104 7.86 -16.72 1.66
CA ALA A 104 7.19 -17.90 1.13
C ALA A 104 5.65 -17.81 1.26
N GLU A 105 5.12 -17.31 2.38
CA GLU A 105 3.68 -17.08 2.55
C GLU A 105 3.15 -16.03 1.56
N THR A 106 3.96 -15.00 1.25
CA THR A 106 3.59 -13.98 0.25
C THR A 106 3.60 -14.56 -1.17
N GLU A 107 4.54 -15.47 -1.50
CA GLU A 107 4.54 -16.20 -2.77
C GLU A 107 3.30 -17.10 -2.93
N ILE A 108 2.92 -17.84 -1.88
CA ILE A 108 1.69 -18.65 -1.87
C ILE A 108 0.48 -17.74 -2.09
N ARG A 109 0.41 -16.61 -1.37
CA ARG A 109 -0.68 -15.63 -1.51
C ARG A 109 -0.74 -15.05 -2.92
N GLN A 110 0.40 -14.75 -3.53
CA GLN A 110 0.48 -14.22 -4.90
C GLN A 110 -0.09 -15.19 -5.93
N ALA A 111 -0.06 -16.50 -5.69
CA ALA A 111 -0.62 -17.45 -6.64
C ALA A 111 -2.13 -17.24 -6.87
N ALA A 112 -2.88 -16.75 -5.88
CA ALA A 112 -4.32 -16.49 -6.03
C ALA A 112 -4.65 -15.44 -7.11
N PRO A 113 -4.13 -14.19 -7.07
CA PRO A 113 -4.37 -13.24 -8.16
C PRO A 113 -3.79 -13.69 -9.51
N GLU A 114 -2.68 -14.45 -9.55
CA GLU A 114 -2.16 -15.01 -10.80
C GLU A 114 -3.11 -16.06 -11.41
N LEU A 115 -3.76 -16.89 -10.58
CA LEU A 115 -4.81 -17.82 -11.02
C LEU A 115 -6.00 -17.05 -11.60
N LEU A 116 -6.41 -15.93 -10.98
CA LEU A 116 -7.47 -15.08 -11.51
C LEU A 116 -7.09 -14.47 -12.85
N LEU A 117 -5.84 -14.01 -13.01
CA LEU A 117 -5.33 -13.45 -14.26
C LEU A 117 -5.36 -14.50 -15.39
N VAL A 118 -4.86 -15.71 -15.12
CA VAL A 118 -4.86 -16.81 -16.11
C VAL A 118 -6.29 -17.25 -16.45
N ALA A 119 -7.18 -17.29 -15.47
CA ALA A 119 -8.59 -17.61 -15.69
C ALA A 119 -9.37 -16.46 -16.36
N GLY A 120 -8.80 -15.27 -16.50
CA GLY A 120 -9.46 -14.07 -17.04
C GLY A 120 -10.71 -13.68 -16.25
N LEU A 121 -11.60 -12.89 -16.86
CA LEU A 121 -12.87 -12.45 -16.26
C LEU A 121 -14.04 -13.32 -16.76
N PRO A 122 -14.52 -14.32 -15.99
CA PRO A 122 -15.64 -15.17 -16.39
C PRO A 122 -16.98 -14.42 -16.29
N GLU A 123 -17.89 -14.71 -17.21
CA GLU A 123 -19.25 -14.18 -17.19
C GLU A 123 -20.00 -14.66 -15.93
N GLY A 124 -20.87 -13.79 -15.39
CA GLY A 124 -21.66 -14.09 -14.20
C GLY A 124 -20.95 -13.86 -12.86
N VAL A 125 -19.66 -13.50 -12.85
CA VAL A 125 -18.98 -13.04 -11.63
C VAL A 125 -19.11 -11.51 -11.51
N PRO A 126 -19.86 -10.98 -10.54
CA PRO A 126 -19.99 -9.54 -10.37
C PRO A 126 -18.67 -8.92 -9.93
N ASN A 127 -18.33 -7.77 -10.51
CA ASN A 127 -17.12 -6.98 -10.23
C ASN A 127 -15.84 -7.83 -10.31
N ALA A 128 -15.76 -8.72 -11.30
CA ALA A 128 -14.62 -9.61 -11.49
C ALA A 128 -13.29 -8.83 -11.62
N ALA A 129 -13.28 -7.75 -12.41
CA ALA A 129 -12.09 -6.94 -12.63
C ALA A 129 -11.58 -6.30 -11.32
N ALA A 130 -12.46 -5.57 -10.62
CA ALA A 130 -12.22 -5.04 -9.29
C ALA A 130 -11.70 -6.10 -8.30
N LYS A 131 -12.36 -7.26 -8.21
CA LYS A 131 -11.93 -8.33 -7.30
C LYS A 131 -10.52 -8.84 -7.60
N ALA A 132 -10.21 -9.10 -8.87
CA ALA A 132 -8.87 -9.54 -9.27
C ALA A 132 -7.81 -8.45 -9.00
N ALA A 133 -8.11 -7.19 -9.33
CA ALA A 133 -7.24 -6.05 -9.04
C ALA A 133 -6.99 -5.87 -7.54
N SER A 134 -8.01 -6.06 -6.70
CA SER A 134 -7.90 -5.96 -5.24
C SER A 134 -6.95 -7.00 -4.66
N LEU A 135 -6.96 -8.24 -5.17
CA LEU A 135 -6.03 -9.28 -4.72
C LEU A 135 -4.58 -8.98 -5.13
N PHE A 136 -4.36 -8.48 -6.35
CA PHE A 136 -3.03 -7.99 -6.75
C PHE A 136 -2.58 -6.80 -5.90
N HIS A 137 -3.45 -5.82 -5.65
CA HIS A 137 -3.17 -4.68 -4.78
C HIS A 137 -2.73 -5.14 -3.39
N ARG A 138 -3.53 -5.98 -2.73
CA ARG A 138 -3.21 -6.49 -1.39
C ARG A 138 -1.92 -7.30 -1.36
N THR A 139 -1.68 -8.15 -2.36
CA THR A 139 -0.43 -8.90 -2.49
C THR A 139 0.77 -7.97 -2.63
N GLY A 140 0.65 -6.92 -3.46
CA GLY A 140 1.70 -5.93 -3.62
C GLY A 140 2.02 -5.16 -2.34
N LEU A 141 1.03 -4.89 -1.48
CA LEU A 141 1.29 -4.28 -0.17
C LEU A 141 2.15 -5.18 0.72
N PHE A 142 1.89 -6.50 0.74
CA PHE A 142 2.73 -7.44 1.49
C PHE A 142 4.17 -7.44 0.98
N TRP A 143 4.37 -7.40 -0.35
CA TRP A 143 5.71 -7.26 -0.92
C TRP A 143 6.40 -5.95 -0.52
N LEU A 144 5.66 -4.83 -0.47
CA LEU A 144 6.21 -3.56 0.00
C LEU A 144 6.65 -3.61 1.46
N ASP A 145 5.86 -4.25 2.32
CA ASP A 145 6.19 -4.37 3.74
C ASP A 145 7.41 -5.29 3.97
N LEU A 146 7.68 -6.21 3.04
CA LEU A 146 8.92 -7.01 2.98
C LEU A 146 10.10 -6.29 2.30
N GLY A 147 9.95 -5.03 1.88
CA GLY A 147 10.99 -4.27 1.19
C GLY A 147 11.23 -4.71 -0.26
N ARG A 148 10.34 -5.50 -0.85
CA ARG A 148 10.42 -6.01 -2.23
C ARG A 148 9.59 -5.15 -3.19
N ALA A 149 10.05 -3.90 -3.40
CA ALA A 149 9.35 -2.93 -4.24
C ALA A 149 9.26 -3.36 -5.72
N ASP A 150 10.20 -4.19 -6.18
CA ASP A 150 10.21 -4.83 -7.49
C ASP A 150 8.98 -5.74 -7.69
N LEU A 151 8.76 -6.66 -6.75
CA LEU A 151 7.65 -7.61 -6.79
C LEU A 151 6.29 -6.91 -6.56
N ALA A 152 6.27 -5.91 -5.68
CA ALA A 152 5.09 -5.09 -5.46
C ALA A 152 4.67 -4.35 -6.73
N SER A 153 5.62 -3.69 -7.41
CA SER A 153 5.37 -2.97 -8.66
C SER A 153 4.79 -3.90 -9.74
N ALA A 154 5.34 -5.11 -9.88
CA ALA A 154 4.80 -6.11 -10.80
C ALA A 154 3.34 -6.49 -10.51
N CYS A 155 2.96 -6.60 -9.22
CA CYS A 155 1.56 -6.82 -8.84
C CYS A 155 0.66 -5.65 -9.27
N PHE A 156 1.08 -4.42 -8.99
CA PHE A 156 0.30 -3.23 -9.31
C PHE A 156 0.19 -2.99 -10.83
N GLU A 157 1.23 -3.31 -11.60
CA GLU A 157 1.22 -3.23 -13.06
C GLU A 157 0.21 -4.21 -13.68
N LYS A 158 0.09 -5.43 -13.12
CA LYS A 158 -0.94 -6.40 -13.53
C LYS A 158 -2.36 -5.96 -13.15
N ALA A 159 -2.52 -5.29 -12.01
CA ALA A 159 -3.81 -4.83 -11.51
C ALA A 159 -4.36 -3.62 -12.28
N THR A 160 -3.49 -2.66 -12.61
CA THR A 160 -3.87 -1.38 -13.22
C THR A 160 -4.78 -1.52 -14.46
N PRO A 161 -4.47 -2.36 -15.48
CA PRO A 161 -5.30 -2.46 -16.68
C PRO A 161 -6.69 -3.06 -16.42
N LEU A 162 -6.89 -3.73 -15.28
CA LEU A 162 -8.20 -4.30 -14.93
C LEU A 162 -9.21 -3.22 -14.51
N VAL A 163 -8.74 -2.12 -13.92
CA VAL A 163 -9.60 -1.08 -13.33
C VAL A 163 -9.33 0.31 -13.91
N CYS A 164 -8.46 0.45 -14.92
CA CYS A 164 -8.04 1.75 -15.43
C CYS A 164 -9.15 2.56 -16.12
N ALA A 165 -10.18 1.89 -16.62
CA ALA A 165 -11.37 2.55 -17.17
C ALA A 165 -12.21 3.23 -16.08
N ALA A 166 -12.14 2.70 -14.85
CA ALA A 166 -12.82 3.23 -13.67
C ALA A 166 -14.36 3.33 -13.86
N ASP A 167 -14.93 2.31 -14.50
CA ASP A 167 -16.34 2.27 -14.92
C ASP A 167 -17.31 2.23 -13.74
N THR A 168 -16.89 1.64 -12.61
CA THR A 168 -17.68 1.52 -11.37
C THR A 168 -17.08 2.32 -10.21
N GLU A 169 -17.85 2.51 -9.14
CA GLU A 169 -17.34 3.07 -7.88
C GLU A 169 -16.20 2.20 -7.33
N GLU A 170 -16.37 0.87 -7.34
CA GLU A 170 -15.37 -0.07 -6.86
C GLU A 170 -14.08 -0.03 -7.68
N ASP A 171 -14.17 0.12 -9.01
CA ASP A 171 -12.98 0.28 -9.87
C ASP A 171 -12.24 1.57 -9.54
N ARG A 172 -12.95 2.67 -9.27
CA ARG A 172 -12.35 3.95 -8.87
C ARG A 172 -11.65 3.88 -7.52
N ASP A 173 -12.27 3.24 -6.54
CA ASP A 173 -11.68 3.03 -5.21
C ASP A 173 -10.40 2.20 -5.31
N ILE A 174 -10.43 1.10 -6.07
CA ILE A 174 -9.24 0.24 -6.26
C ILE A 174 -8.17 0.96 -7.07
N LEU A 175 -8.54 1.75 -8.08
CA LEU A 175 -7.58 2.53 -8.86
C LEU A 175 -6.90 3.62 -8.01
N LEU A 176 -7.63 4.23 -7.07
CA LEU A 176 -7.05 5.15 -6.08
C LEU A 176 -6.03 4.41 -5.23
N ASP A 177 -6.42 3.29 -4.61
CA ASP A 177 -5.55 2.46 -3.79
C ASP A 177 -4.28 2.04 -4.55
N LEU A 178 -4.43 1.59 -5.80
CA LEU A 178 -3.31 1.22 -6.66
C LEU A 178 -2.37 2.39 -6.94
N ASN A 179 -2.89 3.58 -7.22
CA ASN A 179 -2.03 4.75 -7.45
C ASN A 179 -1.25 5.14 -6.18
N LEU A 180 -1.88 5.07 -5.01
CA LEU A 180 -1.22 5.33 -3.73
C LEU A 180 -0.14 4.30 -3.42
N ALA A 181 -0.42 3.01 -3.62
CA ALA A 181 0.54 1.93 -3.41
C ALA A 181 1.72 2.00 -4.39
N ARG A 182 1.45 2.33 -5.67
CA ARG A 182 2.50 2.57 -6.68
C ARG A 182 3.33 3.80 -6.36
N ALA A 183 2.74 4.86 -5.80
CA ALA A 183 3.50 6.02 -5.36
C ALA A 183 4.46 5.66 -4.22
N ARG A 184 4.01 4.85 -3.25
CA ARG A 184 4.86 4.31 -2.17
C ARG A 184 6.01 3.47 -2.73
N ALA A 185 5.72 2.54 -3.65
CA ALA A 185 6.73 1.71 -4.31
C ALA A 185 7.77 2.53 -5.09
N ALA A 186 7.29 3.50 -5.89
CA ALA A 186 8.17 4.39 -6.64
C ALA A 186 9.07 5.22 -5.71
N SER A 187 8.53 5.72 -4.59
CA SER A 187 9.30 6.48 -3.61
C SER A 187 10.38 5.62 -2.94
N SER A 188 10.08 4.36 -2.58
CA SER A 188 11.08 3.46 -1.99
C SER A 188 12.19 3.07 -2.97
N GLU A 189 11.94 3.14 -4.27
CA GLU A 189 12.94 2.97 -5.33
C GLU A 189 13.66 4.28 -5.72
N GLY A 190 13.39 5.39 -5.03
CA GLY A 190 13.98 6.70 -5.33
C GLY A 190 13.39 7.41 -6.55
N LYS A 191 12.31 6.88 -7.15
CA LYS A 191 11.60 7.48 -8.31
C LYS A 191 10.59 8.53 -7.84
N GLN A 192 11.07 9.58 -7.18
CA GLN A 192 10.21 10.56 -6.52
C GLN A 192 9.27 11.30 -7.48
N ALA A 193 9.73 11.66 -8.68
CA ALA A 193 8.88 12.34 -9.68
C ALA A 193 7.66 11.50 -10.10
N LEU A 194 7.86 10.18 -10.26
CA LEU A 194 6.78 9.25 -10.55
C LEU A 194 5.81 9.16 -9.38
N ALA A 195 6.31 9.10 -8.15
CA ALA A 195 5.50 9.05 -6.95
C ALA A 195 4.58 10.28 -6.83
N VAL A 196 5.12 11.49 -7.05
CA VAL A 196 4.36 12.75 -7.03
C VAL A 196 3.32 12.80 -8.16
N ALA A 197 3.67 12.34 -9.36
CA ALA A 197 2.74 12.28 -10.49
C ALA A 197 1.54 11.35 -10.20
N LEU A 198 1.78 10.21 -9.56
CA LEU A 198 0.74 9.26 -9.17
C LEU A 198 -0.19 9.83 -8.09
N LEU A 199 0.34 10.52 -7.08
CA LEU A 199 -0.50 11.21 -6.08
C LEU A 199 -1.33 12.33 -6.74
N SER A 200 -0.72 13.10 -7.63
CA SER A 200 -1.41 14.20 -8.32
C SER A 200 -2.56 13.68 -9.20
N ARG A 201 -2.36 12.55 -9.90
CA ARG A 201 -3.40 11.86 -10.68
C ARG A 201 -4.52 11.28 -9.80
N SER A 202 -4.24 11.04 -8.53
CA SER A 202 -5.20 10.49 -7.57
C SER A 202 -6.15 11.53 -6.99
N LYS A 203 -5.85 12.84 -7.11
CA LYS A 203 -6.73 13.93 -6.65
C LYS A 203 -8.19 13.82 -7.11
N PRO A 204 -8.50 13.64 -8.41
CA PRO A 204 -9.89 13.50 -8.86
C PRO A 204 -10.58 12.23 -8.32
N LEU A 205 -9.85 11.13 -8.17
CA LEU A 205 -10.39 9.87 -7.62
C LEU A 205 -10.72 10.04 -6.13
N ALA A 206 -9.80 10.62 -5.37
CA ALA A 206 -9.95 10.85 -3.93
C ALA A 206 -11.08 11.82 -3.61
N ALA A 207 -11.32 12.84 -4.45
CA ALA A 207 -12.36 13.84 -4.22
C ALA A 207 -13.78 13.28 -4.12
N ALA A 208 -14.01 12.05 -4.60
CA ALA A 208 -15.30 11.37 -4.53
C ALA A 208 -15.68 10.90 -3.11
N SER A 209 -14.71 10.71 -2.20
CA SER A 209 -14.99 10.19 -0.85
C SER A 209 -14.07 10.78 0.22
N SER A 210 -14.60 10.97 1.44
CA SER A 210 -13.79 11.46 2.57
C SER A 210 -12.67 10.49 2.95
N VAL A 211 -12.90 9.20 2.77
CA VAL A 211 -11.89 8.14 2.94
C VAL A 211 -10.78 8.29 1.90
N GLY A 212 -11.12 8.56 0.65
CA GLY A 212 -10.15 8.78 -0.42
C GLY A 212 -9.31 10.03 -0.21
N VAL A 213 -9.91 11.15 0.20
CA VAL A 213 -9.16 12.38 0.54
C VAL A 213 -8.19 12.13 1.69
N LYS A 214 -8.63 11.40 2.72
CA LYS A 214 -7.77 11.01 3.84
C LYS A 214 -6.58 10.17 3.36
N ALA A 215 -6.82 9.12 2.58
CA ALA A 215 -5.77 8.24 2.08
C ALA A 215 -4.76 8.99 1.19
N LEU A 216 -5.23 9.93 0.38
CA LEU A 216 -4.36 10.78 -0.42
C LEU A 216 -3.49 11.73 0.42
N ALA A 217 -4.06 12.33 1.46
CA ALA A 217 -3.30 13.17 2.40
C ALA A 217 -2.23 12.37 3.15
N GLU A 218 -2.53 11.13 3.55
CA GLU A 218 -1.54 10.21 4.13
C GLU A 218 -0.42 9.88 3.14
N GLY A 219 -0.75 9.69 1.85
CA GLY A 219 0.23 9.49 0.78
C GLY A 219 1.21 10.64 0.63
N TYR A 220 0.69 11.88 0.57
CA TYR A 220 1.54 13.09 0.51
C TYR A 220 2.40 13.25 1.76
N LEU A 221 1.85 13.01 2.95
CA LEU A 221 2.59 13.04 4.21
C LEU A 221 3.73 12.03 4.24
N LEU A 222 3.48 10.80 3.79
CA LEU A 222 4.50 9.73 3.75
C LEU A 222 5.65 10.10 2.82
N LEU A 223 5.35 10.59 1.61
CA LEU A 223 6.37 11.06 0.67
C LEU A 223 7.12 12.30 1.22
N GLY A 224 6.42 13.24 1.84
CA GLY A 224 7.04 14.43 2.45
C GLY A 224 8.02 14.07 3.57
N LYS A 225 7.65 13.11 4.43
CA LYS A 225 8.54 12.56 5.46
C LYS A 225 9.78 11.89 4.87
N ALA A 226 9.60 11.10 3.81
CA ALA A 226 10.72 10.44 3.12
C ALA A 226 11.67 11.48 2.51
N ALA A 227 11.14 12.49 1.82
CA ALA A 227 11.92 13.58 1.23
C ALA A 227 12.72 14.37 2.28
N LEU A 228 12.13 14.61 3.46
CA LEU A 228 12.79 15.26 4.59
C LEU A 228 13.92 14.40 5.19
N ALA A 229 13.72 13.09 5.29
CA ALA A 229 14.69 12.18 5.89
C ALA A 229 15.93 11.95 5.00
N THR A 230 15.73 11.78 3.69
CA THR A 230 16.82 11.43 2.77
C THR A 230 17.48 12.63 2.11
N LYS A 231 16.96 13.86 2.32
CA LYS A 231 17.25 15.07 1.53
C LYS A 231 17.17 14.75 0.02
N SER A 232 15.97 14.91 -0.55
CA SER A 232 15.73 14.62 -1.97
C SER A 232 16.86 15.17 -2.86
N PRO A 233 17.49 14.34 -3.72
CA PRO A 233 18.49 14.80 -4.69
C PRO A 233 17.86 15.65 -5.80
N ASP A 234 16.53 15.55 -5.98
CA ASP A 234 15.78 16.35 -6.93
C ASP A 234 15.28 17.65 -6.25
N PRO A 235 15.80 18.83 -6.64
CA PRO A 235 15.39 20.11 -6.06
C PRO A 235 13.94 20.48 -6.42
N ALA A 236 13.32 19.82 -7.39
CA ALA A 236 11.93 20.05 -7.75
C ALA A 236 10.94 19.38 -6.77
N ILE A 237 11.41 18.44 -5.95
CA ILE A 237 10.58 17.70 -5.00
C ILE A 237 10.97 18.12 -3.59
N ASP A 238 10.36 19.22 -3.19
CA ASP A 238 10.55 19.80 -1.87
C ASP A 238 9.60 19.15 -0.85
N ALA A 239 10.15 18.73 0.30
CA ALA A 239 9.37 18.17 1.40
C ALA A 239 8.25 19.13 1.84
N SER A 240 8.55 20.43 1.85
CA SER A 240 7.59 21.47 2.25
C SER A 240 6.35 21.49 1.36
N SER A 241 6.54 21.33 0.06
CA SER A 241 5.46 21.32 -0.93
C SER A 241 4.52 20.13 -0.74
N LEU A 242 5.08 18.95 -0.49
CA LEU A 242 4.32 17.72 -0.27
C LEU A 242 3.54 17.77 1.04
N LEU A 243 4.17 18.26 2.11
CA LEU A 243 3.54 18.42 3.42
C LEU A 243 2.43 19.48 3.41
N THR A 244 2.62 20.56 2.64
CA THR A 244 1.60 21.60 2.44
C THR A 244 0.40 21.05 1.68
N GLU A 245 0.61 20.29 0.60
CA GLU A 245 -0.49 19.65 -0.13
C GLU A 245 -1.30 18.69 0.77
N ALA A 246 -0.63 17.93 1.64
CA ALA A 246 -1.31 17.08 2.62
C ALA A 246 -2.17 17.90 3.60
N LEU A 247 -1.69 19.05 4.07
CA LEU A 247 -2.45 19.97 4.92
C LEU A 247 -3.67 20.54 4.20
N ASP A 248 -3.49 21.03 2.98
CA ASP A 248 -4.55 21.61 2.16
C ASP A 248 -5.68 20.60 1.92
N LEU A 249 -5.34 19.33 1.66
CA LEU A 249 -6.32 18.25 1.55
C LEU A 249 -7.11 18.05 2.85
N CYS A 250 -6.44 18.06 4.00
CA CYS A 250 -7.08 17.91 5.30
C CYS A 250 -7.97 19.13 5.65
N GLU A 251 -7.57 20.33 5.27
CA GLU A 251 -8.36 21.56 5.47
C GLU A 251 -9.59 21.61 4.57
N ARG A 252 -9.42 21.28 3.28
CA ARG A 252 -10.54 21.18 2.33
C ARG A 252 -11.55 20.11 2.74
N ALA A 253 -11.07 18.96 3.25
CA ALA A 253 -11.95 17.91 3.76
C ALA A 253 -12.75 18.39 4.98
N ALA A 254 -12.12 19.12 5.91
CA ALA A 254 -12.78 19.68 7.08
C ALA A 254 -13.80 20.80 6.74
N ALA A 255 -13.54 21.56 5.66
CA ALA A 255 -14.44 22.61 5.19
C ALA A 255 -15.62 22.09 4.34
N SER A 256 -15.61 20.81 3.93
CA SER A 256 -16.62 20.26 3.04
C SER A 256 -17.96 20.02 3.77
N PRO A 257 -19.10 20.49 3.24
CA PRO A 257 -20.41 20.35 3.89
C PRO A 257 -20.87 18.90 4.05
N CYS A 258 -20.29 17.95 3.29
CA CYS A 258 -20.55 16.51 3.46
C CYS A 258 -20.08 15.97 4.83
N CYS A 259 -19.19 16.69 5.53
CA CYS A 259 -18.77 16.37 6.90
C CYS A 259 -19.59 17.08 7.99
N THR A 260 -20.58 17.89 7.60
CA THR A 260 -21.35 18.76 8.52
C THR A 260 -22.76 18.26 8.84
N THR A 261 -23.19 17.10 8.35
CA THR A 261 -24.47 16.49 8.75
C THR A 261 -24.30 15.71 10.06
N PRO A 262 -24.86 16.18 11.19
CA PRO A 262 -24.88 15.39 12.41
C PRO A 262 -26.02 14.39 12.30
N THR A 263 -25.72 13.10 12.14
CA THR A 263 -26.75 12.05 12.21
C THR A 263 -27.18 11.75 13.66
N SER A 264 -26.75 12.53 14.66
CA SER A 264 -27.17 12.40 16.06
C SER A 264 -26.70 13.58 16.91
N PRO A 265 -27.46 14.05 17.92
CA PRO A 265 -27.04 15.11 18.85
C PRO A 265 -25.90 14.71 19.81
N ARG A 266 -25.27 13.55 19.61
CA ARG A 266 -24.22 12.98 20.48
C ARG A 266 -22.91 12.64 19.78
N SER A 267 -22.76 12.93 18.49
CA SER A 267 -21.49 12.69 17.80
C SER A 267 -20.52 13.86 18.00
N SER A 268 -19.41 13.59 18.68
CA SER A 268 -18.14 14.35 18.60
C SER A 268 -17.88 14.81 17.15
N PRO A 269 -17.30 16.01 16.91
CA PRO A 269 -17.00 16.47 15.57
C PRO A 269 -16.20 15.41 14.80
N ALA A 270 -16.67 15.05 13.61
CA ALA A 270 -15.92 14.26 12.64
C ALA A 270 -14.67 15.08 12.27
N THR A 271 -13.42 14.66 12.50
CA THR A 271 -12.78 13.40 12.14
C THR A 271 -11.43 13.31 12.89
N PRO A 272 -11.31 12.54 13.99
CA PRO A 272 -10.08 12.50 14.80
C PRO A 272 -8.82 12.13 13.99
N ASN A 273 -9.00 11.38 12.91
CA ASN A 273 -7.90 10.93 12.05
C ASN A 273 -7.31 12.00 11.13
N LEU A 274 -8.09 12.99 10.65
CA LEU A 274 -7.54 14.07 9.82
C LEU A 274 -6.69 15.02 10.65
N GLN A 275 -7.06 15.25 11.91
CA GLN A 275 -6.27 16.05 12.84
C GLN A 275 -4.89 15.42 13.08
N VAL A 276 -4.82 14.09 13.23
CA VAL A 276 -3.54 13.37 13.37
C VAL A 276 -2.62 13.62 12.18
N ILE A 277 -3.15 13.63 10.95
CA ILE A 277 -2.37 13.92 9.73
C ILE A 277 -1.89 15.38 9.77
N LYS A 278 -2.77 16.34 10.10
CA LYS A 278 -2.41 17.76 10.22
C LYS A 278 -1.28 17.98 11.23
N ASP A 279 -1.40 17.40 12.42
CA ASP A 279 -0.40 17.51 13.48
C ASP A 279 0.94 16.90 13.04
N GLN A 280 0.92 15.81 12.27
CA GLN A 280 2.12 15.23 11.69
C GLN A 280 2.75 16.13 10.62
N CYS A 281 1.95 16.72 9.72
CA CYS A 281 2.46 17.65 8.71
C CYS A 281 3.11 18.88 9.35
N LEU A 282 2.45 19.51 10.33
CA LEU A 282 2.96 20.69 11.03
C LEU A 282 4.27 20.39 11.77
N ARG A 283 4.40 19.20 12.37
CA ARG A 283 5.66 18.75 12.97
C ARG A 283 6.78 18.61 11.95
N CYS A 284 6.50 17.99 10.81
CA CYS A 284 7.50 17.82 9.76
C CYS A 284 7.93 19.17 9.15
N LEU A 285 6.98 20.09 8.90
CA LEU A 285 7.28 21.45 8.44
C LEU A 285 8.11 22.23 9.46
N ALA A 286 7.76 22.16 10.75
CA ALA A 286 8.57 22.78 11.80
C ALA A 286 10.01 22.23 11.82
N ALA A 287 10.18 20.91 11.66
CA ALA A 287 11.49 20.28 11.61
C ALA A 287 12.32 20.75 10.40
N GLU A 288 11.69 20.85 9.23
CA GLU A 288 12.33 21.34 8.01
C GLU A 288 12.78 22.80 8.15
N ARG A 289 11.91 23.68 8.66
CA ARG A 289 12.25 25.10 8.89
C ARG A 289 13.37 25.25 9.90
N LEU A 290 13.39 24.42 10.95
CA LEU A 290 14.47 24.41 11.93
C LEU A 290 15.81 24.01 11.28
N GLN A 291 15.81 23.02 10.37
CA GLN A 291 17.01 22.65 9.60
C GLN A 291 17.49 23.76 8.66
N ALA A 292 16.56 24.57 8.14
CA ALA A 292 16.86 25.74 7.31
C ALA A 292 17.26 27.00 8.11
N ASN A 293 17.36 26.91 9.44
CA ASN A 293 17.56 28.05 10.36
C ASN A 293 16.45 29.13 10.28
N ASP A 294 15.27 28.79 9.77
CA ASP A 294 14.08 29.65 9.83
C ASP A 294 13.38 29.45 11.19
N TYR A 295 13.97 30.04 12.23
CA TYR A 295 13.50 29.89 13.61
C TYR A 295 12.10 30.50 13.81
N GLU A 296 11.80 31.63 13.18
CA GLU A 296 10.46 32.25 13.24
C GLU A 296 9.41 31.43 12.48
N GLY A 297 9.76 30.83 11.34
CA GLY A 297 8.92 29.84 10.67
C GLY A 297 8.64 28.62 11.52
N THR A 298 9.66 28.09 12.20
CA THR A 298 9.54 26.97 13.13
C THR A 298 8.54 27.27 14.24
N LEU A 299 8.70 28.41 14.92
CA LEU A 299 7.79 28.84 15.99
C LEU A 299 6.36 29.06 15.49
N ARG A 300 6.17 29.61 14.28
CA ARG A 300 4.83 29.75 13.67
C ARG A 300 4.15 28.40 13.44
N CYS A 301 4.84 27.40 12.89
CA CYS A 301 4.28 26.05 12.71
C CYS A 301 3.86 25.44 14.06
N ILE A 302 4.69 25.61 15.09
CA ILE A 302 4.41 25.12 16.45
C ILE A 302 3.22 25.84 17.07
N MET A 303 3.12 27.16 16.90
CA MET A 303 1.96 27.94 17.36
C MET A 303 0.66 27.45 16.71
N VAL A 304 0.65 27.22 15.40
CA VAL A 304 -0.52 26.68 14.68
C VAL A 304 -0.86 25.28 15.18
N SER A 305 0.14 24.42 15.40
CA SER A 305 -0.07 23.07 15.93
C SER A 305 -0.70 23.10 17.33
N ARG A 306 -0.28 24.02 18.20
CA ARG A 306 -0.83 24.18 19.56
C ARG A 306 -2.19 24.88 19.59
N ALA A 307 -2.47 25.73 18.62
CA ALA A 307 -3.76 26.42 18.50
C ALA A 307 -4.87 25.47 18.00
N SER A 308 -4.50 24.38 17.32
CA SER A 308 -5.44 23.34 16.96
C SER A 308 -5.84 22.55 18.22
N PRO A 309 -7.14 22.33 18.49
CA PRO A 309 -7.58 21.50 19.60
C PRO A 309 -7.22 20.04 19.32
N GLY A 310 -5.97 19.67 19.61
CA GLY A 310 -5.50 18.30 19.53
C GLY A 310 -6.25 17.43 20.54
N LEU A 311 -6.61 16.20 20.14
CA LEU A 311 -7.22 15.19 21.00
C LEU A 311 -6.20 14.49 21.92
N GLY A 312 -4.91 14.84 21.83
CA GLY A 312 -3.81 14.14 22.49
C GLY A 312 -2.80 15.07 23.16
N LYS A 313 -1.91 14.48 23.96
CA LYS A 313 -0.76 15.19 24.53
C LYS A 313 0.16 15.67 23.40
N GLU A 314 0.77 16.83 23.62
CA GLU A 314 1.77 17.39 22.71
C GLU A 314 2.93 16.40 22.49
N HIS A 315 3.27 16.13 21.24
CA HIS A 315 4.40 15.26 20.92
C HIS A 315 5.71 15.90 21.38
N SER A 316 6.60 15.13 22.01
CA SER A 316 7.86 15.63 22.61
C SER A 316 8.74 16.44 21.64
N SER A 317 8.73 16.06 20.36
CA SER A 317 9.44 16.80 19.31
C SER A 317 9.02 18.28 19.17
N ILE A 318 7.78 18.65 19.49
CA ILE A 318 7.32 20.04 19.37
C ILE A 318 8.08 20.92 20.36
N ALA A 319 8.04 20.58 21.65
CA ALA A 319 8.74 21.35 22.69
C ALA A 319 10.25 21.38 22.43
N PHE A 320 10.83 20.26 21.98
CA PHE A 320 12.24 20.22 21.57
C PHE A 320 12.58 21.19 20.42
N MET A 321 11.78 21.21 19.35
CA MET A 321 11.99 22.13 18.23
C MET A 321 11.78 23.59 18.64
N ALA A 322 10.79 23.87 19.49
CA ALA A 322 10.55 25.21 20.04
C ALA A 322 11.73 25.69 20.88
N LEU A 323 12.22 24.85 21.80
CA LEU A 323 13.40 25.11 22.62
C LEU A 323 14.61 25.47 21.74
N ARG A 324 14.91 24.63 20.73
CA ARG A 324 16.01 24.88 19.81
C ARG A 324 15.85 26.20 19.05
N ALA A 325 14.66 26.51 18.55
CA ALA A 325 14.39 27.76 17.85
C ALA A 325 14.55 28.99 18.77
N CYS A 326 14.05 28.92 20.02
CA CYS A 326 14.18 30.01 21.00
C CYS A 326 15.64 30.26 21.39
N LEU A 327 16.42 29.20 21.65
CA LEU A 327 17.85 29.30 21.95
C LEU A 327 18.62 29.94 20.79
N SER A 328 18.39 29.47 19.56
CA SER A 328 19.06 30.01 18.38
C SER A 328 18.66 31.45 18.04
N SER A 329 17.45 31.87 18.41
CA SER A 329 16.97 33.26 18.27
C SER A 329 17.33 34.16 19.47
N GLY A 330 18.01 33.64 20.50
CA GLY A 330 18.40 34.40 21.69
C GLY A 330 17.26 34.69 22.69
N LYS A 331 16.10 34.06 22.55
CA LYS A 331 14.92 34.24 23.41
C LYS A 331 15.01 33.33 24.64
N LEU A 332 15.93 33.63 25.56
CA LEU A 332 16.27 32.76 26.71
C LEU A 332 15.07 32.46 27.63
N LEU A 333 14.22 33.44 27.91
CA LEU A 333 13.04 33.26 28.77
C LEU A 333 11.99 32.33 28.14
N GLU A 334 11.88 32.34 26.80
CA GLU A 334 10.98 31.42 26.10
C GLU A 334 11.61 30.02 26.03
N ALA A 335 12.92 29.94 25.83
CA ALA A 335 13.64 28.67 25.85
C ALA A 335 13.48 27.95 27.20
N GLU A 336 13.61 28.64 28.32
CA GLU A 336 13.40 28.06 29.67
C GLU A 336 11.99 27.47 29.82
N ARG A 337 10.96 28.18 29.35
CA ARG A 337 9.57 27.68 29.37
C ARG A 337 9.37 26.45 28.48
N GLU A 338 10.03 26.40 27.33
CA GLU A 338 9.94 25.23 26.44
C GLU A 338 10.71 24.03 27.00
N LEU A 339 11.81 24.26 27.73
CA LEU A 339 12.53 23.22 28.47
C LEU A 339 11.65 22.62 29.57
N ASP A 340 10.98 23.45 30.37
CA ASP A 340 10.05 22.97 31.41
C ASP A 340 8.94 22.09 30.82
N ARG A 341 8.39 22.49 29.67
CA ARG A 341 7.38 21.69 28.95
C ARG A 341 7.93 20.36 28.45
N LEU A 342 9.15 20.37 27.93
CA LEU A 342 9.82 19.16 27.46
C LEU A 342 10.09 18.19 28.62
N MET A 343 10.58 18.68 29.76
CA MET A 343 10.81 17.88 30.97
C MET A 343 9.52 17.32 31.57
N ALA A 344 8.41 18.05 31.45
CA ALA A 344 7.09 17.57 31.89
C ALA A 344 6.49 16.50 30.95
N ASN A 345 7.08 16.27 29.77
CA ASN A 345 6.59 15.31 28.79
C ASN A 345 7.16 13.91 29.04
N ALA A 346 6.30 12.99 29.50
CA ALA A 346 6.68 11.60 29.78
C ALA A 346 7.18 10.81 28.55
N GLU A 347 6.91 11.28 27.33
CA GLU A 347 7.38 10.66 26.07
C GLU A 347 8.70 11.28 25.56
N ALA A 348 9.27 12.25 26.28
CA ALA A 348 10.58 12.80 25.94
C ALA A 348 11.68 11.79 26.29
N PRO A 349 12.61 11.48 25.36
CA PRO A 349 13.74 10.63 25.69
C PRO A 349 14.66 11.34 26.70
N GLU A 350 15.15 10.61 27.71
CA GLU A 350 15.99 11.19 28.78
C GLU A 350 17.25 11.90 28.26
N PHE A 351 17.79 11.49 27.11
CA PHE A 351 18.98 12.11 26.51
C PHE A 351 18.71 13.47 25.82
N VAL A 352 17.44 13.87 25.70
CA VAL A 352 17.01 15.12 25.06
C VAL A 352 16.79 16.24 26.10
N CYS A 353 16.66 15.88 27.37
CA CYS A 353 16.53 16.78 28.53
C CYS A 353 17.91 17.05 29.17
#